data_AF-A0A3A6N5B8-F1
#
_entry.id   AF-A0A3A6N5B8-F1
#
_cell.length_a   1.000
_cell.length_b   1.000
_cell.length_c   1.000
_cell.angle_alpha   90.00
_cell.angle_beta   90.00
_cell.angle_gamma   90.00
#
_symmetry.space_group_name_H-M   'P 1'
#
loop_
_entity.id
_entity.type
_entity.pdbx_description
1 polymer ?
#
loop_
_entity_poly.entity_id
_entity_poly.type
_entity_poly.pdbx_seq_one_letter_code
_entity_poly.pdbx_strand_id
1 'polypeptide(L)' 'MGFPRIDLPEDEMKKWVDHIALICLSPEFQSLKQELEALYCSAKIDDAPSTAFSDALYAFLSEKE' A
#
# COMPACT_ATOMS: atom_id res chain seq x y z
N MET A 1 -4.44 -21.22 1.81
CA MET A 1 -3.07 -20.68 1.82
C MET A 1 -2.88 -19.97 3.15
N GLY A 2 -1.97 -20.48 3.99
CA GLY A 2 -1.67 -19.84 5.27
C GLY A 2 -0.87 -18.58 5.02
N PHE A 3 -1.35 -17.44 5.53
CA PHE A 3 -0.51 -16.25 5.64
C PHE A 3 0.75 -16.66 6.43
N PRO A 4 1.97 -16.28 5.98
CA PRO A 4 3.15 -16.50 6.78
C PRO A 4 2.89 -15.90 8.15
N ARG A 5 3.03 -16.70 9.21
CA ARG A 5 3.05 -16.18 10.58
C ARG A 5 4.28 -15.31 10.66
N ILE A 6 4.10 -14.02 10.40
CA ILE A 6 5.13 -13.04 10.61
C ILE A 6 5.18 -12.87 12.13
N ASP A 7 6.10 -13.57 12.78
CA ASP A 7 6.43 -13.44 14.20
C ASP A 7 7.20 -12.12 14.40
N LEU A 8 6.64 -11.02 13.89
CA LEU A 8 7.11 -9.67 14.18
C LEU A 8 6.68 -9.39 15.62
N PRO A 9 7.62 -8.99 16.50
CA PRO A 9 7.24 -8.51 17.82
C PRO A 9 6.17 -7.41 17.65
N GLU A 10 5.12 -7.44 18.47
CA GLU A 10 3.97 -6.51 18.36
C GLU A 10 4.41 -5.04 18.22
N ASP A 11 5.55 -4.69 18.84
CA ASP A 11 6.18 -3.38 18.78
C ASP A 11 6.66 -2.99 17.37
N GLU A 12 7.26 -3.93 16.62
CA GLU A 12 7.62 -3.70 15.22
C GLU A 12 6.39 -3.65 14.33
N MET A 13 5.39 -4.52 14.57
CA MET A 13 4.13 -4.48 13.82
C MET A 13 3.44 -3.11 13.98
N LYS A 14 3.41 -2.56 15.19
CA LYS A 14 2.87 -1.21 15.45
C LYS A 14 3.64 -0.12 14.71
N LYS A 15 4.98 -0.18 14.71
CA LYS A 15 5.81 0.78 13.97
C LYS A 15 5.55 0.74 12.47
N TRP A 16 5.40 -0.46 11.91
CA TRP A 16 5.06 -0.63 10.49
C TRP A 16 3.67 -0.07 10.17
N VAL A 17 2.66 -0.36 11.00
CA VAL A 17 1.29 0.16 10.81
C VAL A 17 1.26 1.68 10.93
N ASP A 18 1.95 2.25 11.90
CA ASP A 18 2.05 3.71 12.08
C ASP A 18 2.72 4.37 10.86
N HIS A 19 3.80 3.79 10.36
CA HIS A 19 4.48 4.27 9.17
C HIS A 19 3.59 4.20 7.91
N ILE A 20 2.87 3.09 7.72
CA ILE A 20 1.92 2.94 6.61
C ILE A 20 0.78 3.96 6.73
N ALA A 21 0.28 4.22 7.95
CA ALA A 21 -0.73 5.23 8.19
C ALA A 21 -0.22 6.63 7.80
N LEU A 22 1.01 6.98 8.16
CA LEU A 22 1.64 8.24 7.75
C LEU A 22 1.77 8.36 6.21
N ILE A 23 2.16 7.27 5.53
CA ILE A 23 2.21 7.23 4.07
C ILE A 23 0.81 7.48 3.48
N CYS A 24 -0.22 6.80 4.01
CA CYS A 24 -1.60 6.95 3.53
C CYS A 24 -2.15 8.38 3.68
N LEU A 25 -1.66 9.12 4.68
CA LEU A 25 -2.02 10.52 4.90
C LEU A 25 -1.28 11.49 3.96
N SER A 26 -0.22 11.04 3.29
CA SER A 26 0.53 11.89 2.35
C SER A 26 -0.29 12.18 1.10
N PRO A 27 -0.38 13.47 0.67
CA PRO A 27 -1.10 13.83 -0.55
C PRO A 27 -0.48 13.24 -1.82
N GLU A 28 0.83 13.00 -1.82
CA GLU A 28 1.55 12.36 -2.93
C GLU A 28 1.10 10.90 -3.10
N PHE A 29 0.98 10.18 -1.98
CA PHE A 29 0.48 8.80 -1.98
C PHE A 29 -0.97 8.73 -2.45
N GLN A 30 -1.83 9.61 -1.94
CA GLN A 30 -3.25 9.63 -2.32
C GLN A 30 -3.43 9.95 -3.81
N SER A 31 -2.64 10.87 -4.36
CA SER A 31 -2.66 11.20 -5.79
C SER A 31 -2.23 10.00 -6.64
N LEU A 32 -1.10 9.37 -6.28
CA LEU A 32 -0.62 8.17 -6.99
C LEU A 32 -1.64 7.03 -6.93
N LYS A 33 -2.26 6.80 -5.76
CA LYS A 33 -3.30 5.78 -5.58
C LYS A 33 -4.50 6.04 -6.49
N GLN A 34 -4.94 7.30 -6.59
CA GLN A 34 -6.07 7.68 -7.45
C GLN A 34 -5.76 7.53 -8.93
N GLU A 35 -4.55 7.91 -9.35
CA GLU A 35 -4.09 7.72 -10.75
C GLU A 35 -4.04 6.24 -11.12
N LEU A 36 -3.45 5.41 -10.25
CA LEU A 36 -3.40 3.95 -10.44
C LEU A 36 -4.80 3.32 -10.43
N GLU A 37 -5.67 3.74 -9.52
CA GLU A 37 -7.05 3.23 -9.45
C GLU A 37 -7.83 3.56 -10.72
N ALA A 38 -7.68 4.78 -11.26
CA ALA A 38 -8.30 5.16 -12.53
C ALA A 38 -7.75 4.31 -13.71
N LEU A 39 -6.44 4.08 -13.73
CA LEU A 39 -5.76 3.23 -14.71
C LEU A 39 -6.27 1.79 -14.65
N TYR A 40 -6.30 1.19 -13.46
CA TYR A 40 -6.75 -0.19 -13.25
C TYR A 40 -8.25 -0.37 -13.47
N CYS A 41 -9.05 0.63 -13.12
CA CYS A 41 -10.47 0.65 -13.44
C CYS A 41 -10.70 0.71 -14.97
N SER A 42 -9.91 1.51 -15.69
CA SER A 42 -9.98 1.59 -17.16
C SER A 42 -9.52 0.29 -17.84
N ALA A 43 -8.53 -0.38 -17.25
CA ALA A 43 -8.00 -1.66 -17.71
C ALA A 43 -8.86 -2.87 -17.32
N LYS A 44 -9.99 -2.66 -16.60
CA LYS A 44 -10.88 -3.72 -16.08
C LYS A 44 -10.15 -4.75 -15.22
N ILE A 45 -9.18 -4.30 -14.42
CA ILE A 45 -8.55 -5.14 -13.40
C ILE A 45 -9.54 -5.35 -12.26
N ASP A 46 -9.72 -6.62 -11.87
CA ASP A 46 -10.54 -6.99 -10.72
C ASP A 46 -9.87 -6.47 -9.43
N ASP A 47 -10.65 -5.96 -8.49
CA ASP A 47 -10.11 -5.35 -7.26
C ASP A 47 -9.11 -4.20 -7.52
N ALA A 48 -9.36 -3.41 -8.58
CA ALA A 48 -8.63 -2.20 -8.93
C ALA A 48 -8.24 -1.28 -7.74
N PRO A 49 -9.14 -0.97 -6.77
CA PRO A 49 -8.77 -0.12 -5.63
C PRO A 49 -7.71 -0.73 -4.71
N SER A 50 -7.77 -2.04 -4.45
CA SER A 50 -6.78 -2.70 -3.60
C SER A 50 -5.46 -2.90 -4.34
N THR A 51 -5.52 -3.22 -5.64
CA THR A 51 -4.33 -3.35 -6.49
C THR A 51 -3.60 -2.01 -6.58
N ALA A 52 -4.32 -0.91 -6.82
CA ALA A 52 -3.76 0.43 -6.82
C ALA A 52 -3.14 0.82 -5.47
N PHE A 53 -3.77 0.43 -4.37
CA PHE A 53 -3.25 0.67 -3.03
C PHE A 53 -1.94 -0.10 -2.77
N SER A 54 -1.91 -1.40 -3.08
CA SER A 54 -0.72 -2.23 -2.91
C SER A 54 0.46 -1.76 -3.76
N ASP A 55 0.22 -1.39 -5.01
CA ASP A 55 1.28 -0.89 -5.91
C ASP A 55 1.78 0.48 -5.49
N ALA A 56 0.88 1.40 -5.12
CA ALA A 56 1.29 2.70 -4.59
C ALA A 56 2.12 2.54 -3.31
N LEU A 57 1.72 1.63 -2.42
CA LEU A 57 2.44 1.41 -1.17
C LEU A 57 3.80 0.77 -1.42
N TYR A 58 3.88 -0.18 -2.35
CA TYR A 58 5.14 -0.80 -2.75
C TYR A 58 6.11 0.22 -3.35
N ALA A 59 5.64 1.12 -4.23
CA ALA A 59 6.46 2.18 -4.79
C ALA A 59 7.06 3.08 -3.69
N PHE A 60 6.22 3.55 -2.76
CA PHE A 60 6.66 4.40 -1.65
C PHE A 60 7.60 3.71 -0.66
N LEU A 61 7.42 2.41 -0.43
CA LEU A 61 8.31 1.63 0.43
C LEU A 61 9.64 1.33 -0.28
N SER A 62 9.61 1.05 -1.59
CA SER A 62 10.79 0.76 -2.40
C SER A 62 11.65 2.00 -2.68
N GLU A 63 11.06 3.20 -2.71
CA GLU A 63 11.82 4.47 -2.80
C GLU A 63 12.61 4.79 -1.52
N LYS A 64 12.33 4.10 -0.42
CA LYS A 64 13.00 4.28 0.89
C LYS A 64 14.17 3.32 1.14
N GLU A 65 14.48 2.44 0.19
CA GLU A 65 15.62 1.51 0.22
C GLU A 65 16.83 2.08 -0.53
#